data_AF-A0A1S2KP88-F1
#
_entry.id   AF-A0A1S2KP88-F1
#
_cell.length_a   1.000
_cell.length_b   1.000
_cell.length_c   1.000
_cell.angle_alpha   90.00
_cell.angle_beta   90.00
_cell.angle_gamma   90.00
#
_symmetry.space_group_name_H-M   'P 1'
#
loop_
_entity.id
_entity.type
_entity.pdbx_description
1 polymer ?
#
loop_
_entity_poly.entity_id
_entity_poly.type
_entity_poly.pdbx_seq_one_letter_code
_entity_poly.pdbx_strand_id
1 'polypeptide(L)'
;MTHPAIQLRDHQREAFRAAVRGLTHMPRVTVISATGSGKTLTAMRVGEHFANDGNILVIVPSLNLISQTAAHWARDSVIENMLGVCSLTPTQTGTVRLPLTTAPRRIAELIARNCGPIVVFATYSSLPALTRAHKKHRLPRWSIVIIDEAHRSSGNSDKQWAAVHDDAVVVQFF
;
A
#
# COMPACT_ATOMS: atom_id res chain seq x y z
N MET A 1 -21.43 11.32 -6.81
CA MET A 1 -21.13 12.61 -6.14
C MET A 1 -19.62 12.67 -5.98
N THR A 2 -18.94 13.52 -6.76
CA THR A 2 -17.50 13.71 -6.66
C THR A 2 -17.22 14.53 -5.39
N HIS A 3 -16.73 13.88 -4.33
CA HIS A 3 -16.22 14.61 -3.18
C HIS A 3 -15.03 15.46 -3.64
N PRO A 4 -14.97 16.76 -3.29
CA PRO A 4 -13.81 17.58 -3.62
C PRO A 4 -12.58 16.96 -2.97
N ALA A 5 -11.52 16.77 -3.76
CA ALA A 5 -10.27 16.18 -3.29
C ALA A 5 -9.76 16.98 -2.07
N ILE A 6 -9.55 16.28 -0.94
CA ILE A 6 -9.06 16.94 0.28
C ILE A 6 -7.72 17.61 -0.04
N GLN A 7 -7.67 18.93 0.16
CA GLN A 7 -6.47 19.73 -0.04
C GLN A 7 -5.50 19.52 1.13
N LEU A 8 -4.23 19.29 0.82
CA LEU A 8 -3.19 19.14 1.83
C LEU A 8 -2.95 20.46 2.59
N ARG A 9 -2.90 20.37 3.92
CA ARG A 9 -2.42 21.45 4.81
C ARG A 9 -0.94 21.73 4.55
N ASP A 10 -0.41 22.88 4.98
CA ASP A 10 0.97 23.29 4.72
C ASP A 10 2.00 22.23 5.15
N HIS A 11 1.88 21.71 6.38
CA HIS A 11 2.79 20.68 6.89
C HIS A 11 2.68 19.36 6.11
N GLN A 12 1.50 19.03 5.58
CA GLN A 12 1.30 17.84 4.75
C GLN A 12 1.90 18.04 3.35
N ARG A 13 1.80 19.24 2.78
CA ARG A 13 2.44 19.60 1.51
C ARG A 13 3.96 19.56 1.63
N GLU A 14 4.50 20.06 2.75
CA GLU A 14 5.93 19.97 3.04
C GLU A 14 6.40 18.51 3.14
N ALA A 15 5.70 17.69 3.94
CA ALA A 15 6.01 16.27 4.08
C ALA A 15 5.91 15.51 2.76
N PHE A 16 4.86 15.77 1.96
CA PHE A 16 4.70 15.21 0.61
C PHE A 16 5.88 15.55 -0.28
N ARG A 17 6.26 16.84 -0.38
CA ARG A 17 7.37 17.29 -1.21
C ARG A 17 8.71 16.70 -0.75
N ALA A 18 8.93 16.59 0.56
CA ALA A 18 10.13 16.00 1.12
C ALA A 18 10.21 14.49 0.81
N ALA A 19 9.11 13.76 0.98
CA ALA A 19 9.05 12.33 0.67
C ALA A 19 9.28 12.05 -0.82
N VAL A 20 8.62 12.80 -1.72
CA VAL A 20 8.82 12.68 -3.17
C VAL A 20 10.27 12.96 -3.54
N ARG A 21 10.84 14.09 -3.10
CA ARG A 21 12.25 14.41 -3.38
C ARG A 21 13.21 13.36 -2.83
N GLY A 22 12.93 12.81 -1.65
CA GLY A 22 13.76 11.74 -1.09
C GLY A 22 13.70 10.48 -1.94
N LEU A 23 12.51 10.07 -2.36
CA LEU A 23 12.29 8.87 -3.19
C LEU A 23 12.84 9.00 -4.62
N THR A 24 13.00 10.22 -5.16
CA THR A 24 13.68 10.41 -6.45
C THR A 24 15.20 10.26 -6.38
N HIS A 25 15.79 10.31 -5.18
CA HIS A 25 17.26 10.22 -5.00
C HIS A 25 17.69 8.99 -4.19
N MET A 26 16.77 8.38 -3.44
CA MET A 26 17.03 7.25 -2.56
C MET A 26 15.93 6.21 -2.72
N PRO A 27 16.26 4.90 -2.59
CA PRO A 27 15.26 3.85 -2.75
C PRO A 27 14.25 3.81 -1.60
N ARG A 28 14.54 4.45 -0.45
CA ARG A 28 13.73 4.39 0.77
C ARG A 28 13.77 5.70 1.53
N VAL A 29 12.61 6.07 2.10
CA VAL A 29 12.45 7.23 2.99
C VAL A 29 11.57 6.86 4.17
N THR A 30 11.80 7.51 5.32
CA THR A 30 10.95 7.38 6.51
C THR A 30 10.27 8.73 6.77
N VAL A 31 8.94 8.72 6.82
CA VAL A 31 8.15 9.92 7.16
C VAL A 31 7.64 9.78 8.58
N ILE A 32 8.14 10.65 9.48
CA ILE A 32 7.73 10.68 10.88
C ILE A 32 6.65 11.75 11.05
N SER A 33 5.53 11.40 11.69
CA SER A 33 4.47 12.37 11.96
C SER A 33 3.61 11.99 13.17
N ALA A 34 3.14 13.00 13.90
CA ALA A 34 2.28 12.83 15.07
C ALA A 34 0.94 12.15 14.73
N THR A 35 0.30 11.53 15.72
CA THR A 35 -1.05 10.98 15.55
C THR A 35 -2.05 12.10 15.26
N GLY A 36 -2.98 11.89 14.32
CA GLY A 36 -3.96 12.89 13.92
C GLY A 36 -3.45 13.98 12.95
N SER A 37 -2.16 14.02 12.61
CA SER A 37 -1.60 14.99 11.65
C SER A 37 -1.99 14.73 10.18
N GLY A 38 -2.61 13.58 9.90
CA GLY A 38 -3.00 13.14 8.56
C GLY A 38 -1.96 12.31 7.82
N LYS A 39 -1.19 11.45 8.52
CA LYS A 39 -0.24 10.50 7.92
C LYS A 39 -0.80 9.75 6.73
N THR A 40 -1.99 9.16 6.88
CA THR A 40 -2.62 8.36 5.82
C THR A 40 -2.89 9.19 4.57
N LEU A 41 -3.35 10.44 4.71
CA LEU A 41 -3.58 11.34 3.58
C LEU A 41 -2.27 11.72 2.89
N THR A 42 -1.22 12.07 3.65
CA THR A 42 0.10 12.37 3.08
C THR A 42 0.67 11.15 2.33
N ALA A 43 0.60 9.96 2.94
CA ALA A 43 1.08 8.72 2.33
C ALA A 43 0.32 8.39 1.04
N MET A 44 -1.00 8.58 1.04
CA MET A 44 -1.84 8.42 -0.15
C MET A 44 -1.40 9.34 -1.29
N ARG A 45 -1.19 10.64 -1.03
CA ARG A 45 -0.71 11.59 -2.05
C ARG A 45 0.67 11.21 -2.59
N VAL A 46 1.57 10.74 -1.73
CA VAL A 46 2.88 10.23 -2.17
C VAL A 46 2.70 9.00 -3.06
N GLY A 47 1.83 8.06 -2.69
CA GLY A 47 1.51 6.90 -3.53
C GLY A 47 0.98 7.28 -4.90
N GLU A 48 -0.01 8.18 -4.94
CA GLU A 48 -0.62 8.70 -6.17
C GLU A 48 0.42 9.37 -7.10
N HIS A 49 1.42 10.05 -6.54
CA HIS A 49 2.49 10.67 -7.33
C HIS A 49 3.28 9.65 -8.17
N PHE A 50 3.49 8.44 -7.64
CA PHE A 50 4.22 7.35 -8.32
C PHE A 50 3.29 6.37 -9.04
N ALA A 51 1.98 6.61 -9.08
CA ALA A 51 1.01 5.68 -9.66
C ALA A 51 1.15 5.52 -11.19
N ASN A 52 1.73 6.50 -11.88
CA ASN A 52 1.99 6.41 -13.31
C ASN A 52 3.07 5.37 -13.66
N ASP A 53 3.92 4.99 -12.69
CA ASP A 53 5.02 4.05 -12.89
C ASP A 53 4.64 2.59 -12.56
N GLY A 54 3.41 2.35 -12.09
CA GLY A 54 2.94 1.02 -11.71
C GLY A 54 1.98 1.01 -10.53
N ASN A 55 1.93 -0.13 -9.84
CA ASN A 55 0.94 -0.41 -8.80
C ASN A 55 1.45 0.01 -7.42
N ILE A 56 0.54 0.37 -6.52
CA ILE A 56 0.86 0.80 -5.16
C ILE A 56 0.60 -0.36 -4.21
N LEU A 57 1.56 -0.70 -3.35
CA LEU A 57 1.38 -1.64 -2.25
C LEU A 57 1.33 -0.89 -0.92
N VAL A 58 0.28 -1.07 -0.13
CA VAL A 58 0.14 -0.54 1.22
C VAL A 58 0.12 -1.68 2.22
N ILE A 59 1.12 -1.73 3.08
CA ILE A 59 1.30 -2.76 4.11
C ILE A 59 0.87 -2.18 5.45
N VAL A 60 -0.03 -2.88 6.13
CA VAL A 60 -0.56 -2.50 7.45
C VAL A 60 -0.39 -3.65 8.45
N PRO A 61 -0.32 -3.39 9.76
CA PRO A 61 -0.02 -4.43 10.74
C PRO A 61 -1.22 -5.31 11.12
N SER A 62 -2.45 -4.96 10.74
CA SER A 62 -3.64 -5.74 11.11
C SER A 62 -4.73 -5.70 10.04
N LEU A 63 -5.61 -6.71 10.09
CA LEU A 63 -6.77 -6.79 9.21
C LEU A 63 -7.74 -5.60 9.40
N ASN A 64 -7.95 -5.15 10.64
CA ASN A 64 -8.80 -3.98 10.91
C ASN A 64 -8.25 -2.71 10.22
N LEU A 65 -6.93 -2.55 10.22
CA LEU A 65 -6.29 -1.42 9.52
C LEU A 65 -6.39 -1.54 8.00
N ILE A 66 -6.54 -2.75 7.42
CA ILE A 66 -6.86 -2.87 5.98
C ILE A 66 -8.20 -2.18 5.72
N SER A 67 -9.25 -2.54 6.46
CA SER A 67 -10.59 -1.97 6.24
C SER A 67 -10.59 -0.45 6.42
N GLN A 68 -9.91 0.06 7.45
CA GLN A 68 -9.82 1.51 7.71
C GLN A 68 -9.01 2.24 6.63
N THR A 69 -7.86 1.69 6.23
CA THR A 69 -7.01 2.30 5.21
C THR A 69 -7.71 2.27 3.86
N ALA A 70 -8.30 1.14 3.46
CA ALA A 70 -9.09 1.04 2.24
C ALA A 70 -10.27 2.02 2.23
N ALA A 71 -10.92 2.26 3.38
CA ALA A 71 -12.01 3.25 3.47
C ALA A 71 -11.52 4.68 3.25
N HIS A 72 -10.36 5.05 3.81
CA HIS A 72 -9.76 6.35 3.54
C HIS A 72 -9.40 6.51 2.06
N TRP A 73 -8.78 5.51 1.45
CA TRP A 73 -8.44 5.53 0.04
C TRP A 73 -9.70 5.60 -0.84
N ALA A 74 -10.73 4.80 -0.56
CA ALA A 74 -11.98 4.82 -1.32
C ALA A 74 -12.71 6.16 -1.26
N ARG A 75 -12.52 6.92 -0.19
CA ARG A 75 -13.12 8.24 -0.01
C ARG A 75 -12.31 9.36 -0.66
N ASP A 76 -10.98 9.32 -0.54
CA ASP A 76 -10.12 10.49 -0.78
C ASP A 76 -9.15 10.33 -1.97
N SER A 77 -8.94 9.10 -2.45
CA SER A 77 -7.99 8.83 -3.54
C SER A 77 -8.63 9.02 -4.91
N VAL A 78 -7.80 9.40 -5.88
CA VAL A 78 -8.19 9.41 -7.30
C VAL A 78 -8.09 8.02 -7.95
N ILE A 79 -7.47 7.05 -7.28
CA ILE A 79 -7.31 5.67 -7.79
C ILE A 79 -8.47 4.83 -7.29
N GLU A 80 -9.38 4.47 -8.19
CA GLU A 80 -10.58 3.67 -7.86
C GLU A 80 -10.29 2.16 -7.76
N ASN A 81 -9.26 1.69 -8.49
CA ASN A 81 -8.90 0.28 -8.48
C ASN A 81 -8.24 -0.10 -7.16
N MET A 82 -8.88 -1.00 -6.40
CA MET A 82 -8.39 -1.47 -5.11
C MET A 82 -8.44 -2.99 -4.98
N LEU A 83 -7.51 -3.57 -4.23
CA LEU A 83 -7.44 -5.00 -3.93
C LEU A 83 -6.98 -5.22 -2.49
N GLY A 84 -7.68 -6.06 -1.73
CA GLY A 84 -7.20 -6.53 -0.44
C GLY A 84 -6.56 -7.91 -0.56
N VAL A 85 -5.30 -8.02 -0.14
CA VAL A 85 -4.59 -9.29 -0.02
C VAL A 85 -4.53 -9.66 1.45
N CYS A 86 -5.60 -10.32 1.90
CA CYS A 86 -5.77 -10.72 3.28
C CYS A 86 -6.86 -11.78 3.42
N SER A 87 -6.98 -12.35 4.62
CA SER A 87 -7.98 -13.36 4.97
C SER A 87 -9.30 -12.78 5.47
N LEU A 88 -9.56 -11.49 5.25
CA LEU A 88 -10.87 -10.90 5.58
C LEU A 88 -11.96 -11.52 4.71
N THR A 89 -13.17 -11.58 5.25
CA THR A 89 -14.38 -11.80 4.46
C THR A 89 -14.97 -10.47 4.00
N PRO A 90 -15.73 -10.43 2.88
CA PRO A 90 -16.39 -9.20 2.42
C PRO A 90 -17.35 -8.56 3.45
N THR A 91 -17.83 -9.31 4.43
CA THR A 91 -18.66 -8.79 5.53
C THR A 91 -17.85 -8.01 6.57
N GLN A 92 -16.53 -8.23 6.62
CA GLN A 92 -15.62 -7.61 7.59
C GLN A 92 -14.92 -6.34 7.05
N THR A 93 -15.09 -6.01 5.77
CA THR A 93 -14.54 -4.78 5.18
C THR A 93 -15.41 -3.55 5.45
N GLY A 94 -16.52 -3.73 6.19
CA GLY A 94 -17.43 -2.67 6.55
C GLY A 94 -18.11 -2.07 5.32
N THR A 95 -17.92 -0.78 5.10
CA THR A 95 -18.56 -0.03 4.02
C THR A 95 -17.85 -0.15 2.67
N VAL A 96 -16.59 -0.62 2.65
CA VAL A 96 -15.80 -0.70 1.42
C VAL A 96 -16.00 -2.07 0.76
N ARG A 97 -16.49 -2.05 -0.47
CA ARG A 97 -16.50 -3.24 -1.33
C ARG A 97 -15.22 -3.26 -2.15
N LEU A 98 -14.22 -4.02 -1.69
CA LEU A 98 -13.01 -4.31 -2.45
C LEU A 98 -12.86 -5.83 -2.66
N PRO A 99 -12.36 -6.29 -3.83
CA PRO A 99 -11.98 -7.68 -4.03
C PRO A 99 -10.97 -8.13 -2.98
N LEU A 100 -11.15 -9.35 -2.46
CA LEU A 100 -10.26 -9.95 -1.46
C LEU A 100 -9.73 -11.29 -1.94
N THR A 101 -8.44 -11.54 -1.79
CA THR A 101 -7.85 -12.85 -2.07
C THR A 101 -6.50 -13.04 -1.41
N THR A 102 -6.17 -14.28 -1.04
CA THR A 102 -4.81 -14.69 -0.65
C THR A 102 -4.17 -15.63 -1.69
N ALA A 103 -4.86 -15.92 -2.80
CA ALA A 103 -4.40 -16.86 -3.80
C ALA A 103 -3.42 -16.19 -4.78
N PRO A 104 -2.13 -16.60 -4.83
CA PRO A 104 -1.10 -15.91 -5.62
C PRO A 104 -1.44 -15.69 -7.09
N ARG A 105 -2.01 -16.70 -7.74
CA ARG A 105 -2.48 -16.63 -9.13
C ARG A 105 -3.55 -15.57 -9.31
N ARG A 106 -4.53 -15.54 -8.40
CA ARG A 106 -5.66 -14.60 -8.48
C ARG A 106 -5.20 -13.15 -8.28
N ILE A 107 -4.22 -12.93 -7.40
CA ILE A 107 -3.58 -11.62 -7.20
C ILE A 107 -3.00 -11.12 -8.53
N ALA A 108 -2.15 -11.92 -9.19
CA ALA A 108 -1.55 -11.54 -10.47
C ALA A 108 -2.58 -11.30 -11.57
N GLU A 109 -3.61 -12.15 -11.68
CA GLU A 109 -4.68 -11.98 -12.66
C GLU A 109 -5.50 -10.71 -12.44
N LEU A 110 -5.84 -10.37 -11.19
CA LEU A 110 -6.62 -9.16 -10.88
C LEU A 110 -5.83 -7.89 -11.19
N ILE A 111 -4.55 -7.86 -10.83
CA ILE A 111 -3.70 -6.70 -11.13
C ILE A 111 -3.47 -6.55 -12.64
N ALA A 112 -3.18 -7.64 -13.35
CA ALA A 112 -2.88 -7.58 -14.78
C ALA A 112 -4.10 -7.24 -15.65
N ARG A 113 -5.33 -7.48 -15.18
CA ARG A 113 -6.57 -7.17 -15.90
C ARG A 113 -7.01 -5.72 -15.77
N ASN A 114 -6.52 -4.99 -14.77
CA ASN A 114 -6.92 -3.61 -14.55
C ASN A 114 -6.25 -2.68 -15.56
N CYS A 115 -7.03 -1.73 -16.06
CA CYS A 115 -6.51 -0.61 -16.82
C CYS A 115 -6.16 0.52 -15.84
N GLY A 116 -4.91 0.95 -15.82
CA GLY A 116 -4.41 1.97 -14.88
C GLY A 116 -3.90 1.41 -13.55
N PRO A 117 -3.43 2.28 -12.63
CA PRO A 117 -2.86 1.87 -11.36
C PRO A 117 -3.89 1.20 -10.46
N ILE A 118 -3.44 0.23 -9.65
CA ILE A 118 -4.22 -0.37 -8.56
C ILE A 118 -3.50 -0.18 -7.22
N VAL A 119 -4.29 0.04 -6.16
CA VAL A 119 -3.82 0.06 -4.79
C VAL A 119 -4.09 -1.29 -4.13
N VAL A 120 -3.05 -1.93 -3.64
CA VAL A 120 -3.12 -3.23 -2.99
C VAL A 120 -2.88 -3.07 -1.50
N PHE A 121 -3.84 -3.44 -0.67
CA PHE A 121 -3.73 -3.44 0.78
C PHE A 121 -3.37 -4.84 1.27
N ALA A 122 -2.30 -4.98 2.04
CA ALA A 122 -1.86 -6.26 2.55
C ALA A 122 -1.46 -6.17 4.02
N THR A 123 -1.59 -7.28 4.73
CA THR A 123 -0.90 -7.46 6.01
C THR A 123 0.49 -8.04 5.81
N TYR A 124 1.36 -7.90 6.80
CA TYR A 124 2.64 -8.60 6.84
C TYR A 124 2.48 -10.12 6.71
N SER A 125 1.46 -10.70 7.35
CA SER A 125 1.15 -12.12 7.22
C SER A 125 0.76 -12.55 5.80
N SER A 126 0.41 -11.60 4.94
CA SER A 126 0.02 -11.83 3.55
C SER A 126 1.18 -11.66 2.55
N LEU A 127 2.36 -11.22 3.01
CA LEU A 127 3.57 -11.10 2.18
C LEU A 127 3.93 -12.40 1.44
N PRO A 128 3.86 -13.60 2.05
CA PRO A 128 4.17 -14.84 1.32
C PRO A 128 3.28 -15.07 0.08
N ALA A 129 2.04 -14.58 0.09
CA ALA A 129 1.15 -14.67 -1.06
C ALA A 129 1.62 -13.75 -2.20
N LEU A 130 2.01 -12.51 -1.87
CA LEU A 130 2.58 -11.56 -2.83
C LEU A 130 3.91 -12.04 -3.40
N THR A 131 4.82 -12.55 -2.57
CA THR A 131 6.09 -13.13 -3.02
C THR A 131 5.88 -14.31 -3.97
N ARG A 132 4.90 -15.18 -3.68
CA ARG A 132 4.54 -16.28 -4.60
C ARG A 132 3.92 -15.76 -5.89
N ALA A 133 3.15 -14.67 -5.84
CA ALA A 133 2.56 -14.06 -7.03
C ALA A 133 3.63 -13.49 -7.96
N HIS A 134 4.63 -12.80 -7.40
CA HIS A 134 5.84 -12.37 -8.13
C HIS A 134 6.57 -13.57 -8.75
N LYS A 135 6.98 -14.54 -7.93
CA LYS A 135 7.80 -15.68 -8.37
C LYS A 135 7.14 -16.59 -9.40
N LYS A 136 5.84 -16.89 -9.23
CA LYS A 136 5.16 -17.94 -10.01
C LYS A 136 4.16 -17.43 -11.04
N HIS A 137 3.71 -16.19 -10.91
CA HIS A 137 2.60 -15.67 -11.72
C HIS A 137 2.91 -14.32 -12.38
N ARG A 138 4.17 -13.88 -12.39
CA ARG A 138 4.63 -12.65 -13.06
C ARG A 138 3.82 -11.43 -12.64
N LEU A 139 3.56 -11.30 -11.34
CA LEU A 139 2.95 -10.11 -10.77
C LEU A 139 3.76 -8.88 -11.21
N PRO A 140 3.12 -7.81 -11.73
CA PRO A 140 3.85 -6.60 -12.10
C PRO A 140 4.53 -5.96 -10.89
N ARG A 141 5.64 -5.26 -11.14
CA ARG A 141 6.37 -4.52 -10.10
C ARG A 141 5.49 -3.44 -9.44
N TRP A 142 5.81 -3.16 -8.19
CA TRP A 142 5.25 -2.00 -7.48
C TRP A 142 5.97 -0.74 -7.92
N SER A 143 5.25 0.36 -8.10
CA SER A 143 5.87 1.69 -8.23
C SER A 143 6.33 2.21 -6.87
N ILE A 144 5.58 1.89 -5.82
CA ILE A 144 5.90 2.27 -4.45
C ILE A 144 5.29 1.29 -3.45
N VAL A 145 6.02 1.07 -2.37
CA VAL A 145 5.56 0.33 -1.20
C VAL A 145 5.45 1.31 -0.02
N ILE A 146 4.26 1.41 0.55
CA ILE A 146 3.96 2.21 1.73
C ILE A 146 3.80 1.26 2.91
N ILE A 147 4.58 1.49 3.96
CA ILE A 147 4.53 0.67 5.18
C ILE A 147 3.97 1.54 6.30
N ASP A 148 2.74 1.26 6.71
CA ASP A 148 2.11 1.95 7.83
C ASP A 148 2.49 1.30 9.17
N GLU A 149 2.52 2.11 10.22
CA GLU A 149 2.99 1.73 11.56
C GLU A 149 4.36 1.05 11.53
N ALA A 150 5.29 1.58 10.72
CA ALA A 150 6.65 1.05 10.56
C ALA A 150 7.45 0.97 11.88
N HIS A 151 7.07 1.70 12.92
CA HIS A 151 7.67 1.51 14.25
C HIS A 151 7.40 0.10 14.82
N ARG A 152 6.40 -0.63 14.31
CA ARG A 152 6.17 -2.04 14.63
C ARG A 152 7.11 -2.98 13.87
N SER A 153 7.88 -2.49 12.89
CA SER A 153 8.91 -3.26 12.19
C SER A 153 10.28 -3.17 12.87
N SER A 154 10.48 -2.25 13.83
CA SER A 154 11.66 -2.26 14.70
C SER A 154 11.46 -3.23 15.87
N GLY A 155 12.09 -4.41 15.81
CA GLY A 155 12.02 -5.48 16.82
C GLY A 155 12.69 -6.79 16.37
N ASN A 156 12.62 -7.83 17.21
CA ASN A 156 13.32 -9.11 17.04
C ASN A 156 13.29 -9.66 15.60
N SER A 157 14.48 -9.94 15.03
CA SER A 157 14.74 -10.28 13.63
C SER A 157 14.05 -11.55 13.12
N ASP A 158 13.51 -12.37 14.03
CA ASP A 158 12.95 -13.69 13.74
C ASP A 158 11.47 -13.69 13.32
N LYS A 159 10.85 -12.52 13.17
CA LYS A 159 9.44 -12.42 12.79
C LYS A 159 9.29 -11.85 11.38
N GLN A 160 8.22 -12.26 10.69
CA GLN A 160 7.78 -11.89 9.33
C GLN A 160 7.85 -10.38 8.98
N TRP A 161 8.08 -9.52 9.97
CA TRP A 161 8.23 -8.06 9.87
C TRP A 161 9.56 -7.63 9.22
N ALA A 162 10.68 -8.34 9.42
CA ALA A 162 11.95 -8.01 8.78
C ALA A 162 11.90 -8.20 7.25
N ALA A 163 11.05 -9.11 6.79
CA ALA A 163 10.88 -9.44 5.38
C ALA A 163 10.37 -8.26 4.53
N VAL A 164 9.74 -7.24 5.14
CA VAL A 164 9.32 -6.04 4.41
C VAL A 164 10.50 -5.16 3.98
N HIS A 165 11.61 -5.26 4.71
CA HIS A 165 12.83 -4.53 4.44
C HIS A 165 13.75 -5.27 3.46
N ASP A 166 13.42 -6.50 3.09
CA ASP A 166 14.11 -7.25 2.04
C ASP A 166 13.44 -6.97 0.69
N ASP A 167 14.13 -6.24 -0.18
CA ASP A 167 13.66 -5.98 -1.54
C ASP A 167 13.40 -7.30 -2.28
N ALA A 168 14.15 -8.38 -2.02
CA ALA A 168 13.93 -9.67 -2.67
C ALA A 168 12.59 -10.34 -2.29
N VAL A 169 11.94 -9.90 -1.21
CA VAL A 169 10.64 -10.42 -0.75
C VAL A 169 9.48 -9.57 -1.28
N VAL A 170 9.65 -8.25 -1.31
CA VAL A 170 8.57 -7.29 -1.64
C VAL A 170 8.66 -6.75 -3.07
N VAL A 171 9.87 -6.54 -3.58
CA VAL A 171 10.20 -5.92 -4.87
C VAL A 171 11.10 -6.88 -5.65
N GLN A 172 10.53 -7.93 -6.24
CA GLN A 172 11.34 -8.78 -7.10
C GLN A 172 11.65 -8.05 -8.40
N PHE A 173 12.83 -7.42 -8.43
CA PHE A 173 13.49 -6.90 -9.61
C PHE A 173 13.81 -8.06 -10.55
N PHE A 174 13.24 -8.01 -11.75
CA PHE A 174 13.80 -8.63 -12.95
C PHE A 174 13.79 -7.57 -14.06
#